data_AF-A0A6N7FTQ3-F1
#
_entry.id   AF-A0A6N7FTQ3-F1
#
_cell.length_a   1.000
_cell.length_b   1.000
_cell.length_c   1.000
_cell.angle_alpha   90.00
_cell.angle_beta   90.00
_cell.angle_gamma   90.00
#
_symmetry.space_group_name_H-M   'P 1'
#
loop_
_entity.id
_entity.type
_entity.pdbx_description
1 polymer ?
#
loop_
_entity_poly.entity_id
_entity_poly.type
_entity_poly.pdbx_seq_one_letter_code
_entity_poly.pdbx_strand_id
1 'polypeptide(L)'
;MKTAISVPDTTFERVEEYAAHSGMSRSEFYTKAAQRYLDELESEELSEKINEAIALVGEDDSNDAAAAAGRRSIAALSGDW
;
A
#
# COMPACT_ATOMS: atom_id res chain seq x y z
N MET A 1 8.79 25.36 -8.51
CA MET A 1 9.87 25.20 -9.51
C MET A 1 9.27 25.13 -10.90
N LYS A 2 9.98 25.51 -11.97
CA LYS A 2 9.53 25.33 -13.36
C LYS A 2 10.44 24.28 -14.02
N THR A 3 9.82 23.22 -14.53
CA THR A 3 10.52 22.11 -15.17
C THR A 3 9.93 21.92 -16.55
N ALA A 4 10.77 21.77 -17.56
CA ALA A 4 10.35 21.35 -18.89
C ALA A 4 10.49 19.82 -18.97
N ILE A 5 9.43 19.15 -19.40
CA ILE A 5 9.40 17.70 -19.60
C ILE A 5 9.01 17.39 -21.04
N SER A 6 9.58 16.33 -21.60
CA SER A 6 9.12 15.77 -22.87
C SER A 6 8.02 14.75 -22.59
N VAL A 7 6.89 14.89 -23.27
CA VAL A 7 5.75 13.96 -23.20
C VAL A 7 5.33 13.59 -24.63
N PRO A 8 4.82 12.36 -24.86
CA PRO A 8 4.27 12.00 -26.16
C PRO A 8 3.09 12.91 -26.54
N ASP A 9 2.98 13.27 -27.82
CA ASP A 9 1.92 14.14 -28.34
C ASP A 9 0.52 13.62 -27.95
N THR A 10 0.30 12.31 -28.08
CA THR A 10 -0.96 11.67 -27.71
C THR A 10 -1.32 11.85 -26.24
N THR A 11 -0.32 11.90 -25.35
CA THR A 11 -0.54 12.14 -23.92
C THR A 11 -0.83 13.62 -23.69
N PHE A 12 -0.05 14.50 -24.32
CA PHE A 12 -0.24 15.94 -24.23
C PHE A 12 -1.65 16.37 -24.66
N GLU A 13 -2.13 15.89 -25.80
CA GLU A 13 -3.47 16.21 -26.33
C GLU A 13 -4.58 15.79 -25.36
N ARG A 14 -4.50 14.58 -24.79
CA ARG A 14 -5.47 14.08 -23.82
C ARG A 14 -5.48 14.91 -22.53
N VAL A 15 -4.31 15.35 -22.08
CA VAL A 15 -4.20 16.22 -20.91
C VAL A 15 -4.80 17.59 -21.20
N GLU A 16 -4.51 18.18 -22.36
CA GLU A 16 -5.08 19.48 -22.75
C GLU A 16 -6.60 19.43 -22.84
N GLU A 17 -7.14 18.37 -23.46
CA GLU A 17 -8.57 18.17 -23.54
C GLU A 17 -9.19 18.08 -22.14
N TYR A 18 -8.67 17.21 -21.27
CA TYR A 18 -9.20 17.06 -19.91
C TYR A 18 -9.09 18.37 -19.11
N ALA A 19 -7.92 19.02 -19.14
CA ALA A 19 -7.65 20.24 -18.41
C ALA A 19 -8.61 21.37 -18.82
N ALA A 20 -8.86 21.52 -20.12
CA ALA A 20 -9.83 22.48 -20.66
C ALA A 20 -11.25 22.19 -20.18
N HIS A 21 -11.68 20.92 -20.22
CA HIS A 21 -13.03 20.53 -19.78
C HIS A 21 -13.23 20.66 -18.27
N SER A 22 -12.19 20.43 -17.47
CA SER A 22 -12.26 20.49 -16.01
C SER A 22 -11.96 21.88 -15.43
N GLY A 23 -11.64 22.88 -16.26
CA GLY A 23 -11.20 24.20 -15.81
C GLY A 23 -9.86 24.18 -15.06
N MET A 24 -9.06 23.13 -15.26
CA MET A 24 -7.77 22.91 -14.60
C MET A 24 -6.65 23.45 -15.46
N SER A 25 -5.60 24.01 -14.87
CA SER A 25 -4.40 24.36 -15.64
C SER A 25 -3.58 23.10 -15.95
N ARG A 26 -2.84 23.09 -17.07
CA ARG A 26 -1.86 22.03 -17.37
C ARG A 26 -0.92 21.73 -16.21
N SER A 27 -0.34 22.78 -15.63
CA SER A 27 0.59 22.65 -14.50
C SER A 27 -0.07 22.02 -13.30
N GLU A 28 -1.34 22.34 -13.04
CA GLU A 28 -2.11 21.72 -11.96
C GLU A 28 -2.37 20.25 -12.24
N PHE A 29 -2.75 19.89 -13.47
CA PHE A 29 -2.96 18.50 -13.86
C PHE A 29 -1.69 17.66 -13.63
N TYR A 30 -0.56 18.10 -14.19
CA TYR A 30 0.70 17.36 -14.05
C TYR A 30 1.17 17.31 -12.59
N THR A 31 0.94 18.35 -11.80
CA THR A 31 1.27 18.35 -10.37
C THR A 31 0.45 17.31 -9.61
N LYS A 32 -0.88 17.28 -9.83
CA LYS A 32 -1.77 16.30 -9.20
C LYS A 32 -1.44 14.88 -9.61
N ALA A 33 -1.16 14.66 -10.90
CA ALA A 33 -0.76 13.36 -11.41
C ALA A 33 0.55 12.87 -10.77
N ALA A 34 1.56 13.75 -10.67
CA ALA A 34 2.83 13.40 -10.05
C ALA A 34 2.68 13.08 -8.55
N GLN A 35 1.90 13.88 -7.81
CA GLN A 35 1.64 13.63 -6.39
C GLN A 35 0.95 12.28 -6.18
N ARG A 36 -0.13 12.01 -6.93
CA ARG A 36 -0.84 10.74 -6.84
C ARG A 36 0.08 9.55 -7.14
N TYR A 37 0.92 9.65 -8.15
CA TYR A 37 1.83 8.57 -8.51
C TYR A 37 2.91 8.34 -7.44
N LEU A 38 3.41 9.41 -6.80
CA LEU A 38 4.32 9.28 -5.67
C LEU A 38 3.63 8.58 -4.48
N ASP A 39 2.40 8.98 -4.14
CA ASP A 39 1.64 8.35 -3.06
C ASP A 39 1.41 6.84 -3.32
N GLU A 40 1.13 6.46 -4.58
CA GLU A 40 0.99 5.07 -5.00
C GLU A 40 2.31 4.29 -4.82
N LEU A 41 3.43 4.84 -5.27
CA LEU A 41 4.76 4.22 -5.11
C LEU A 41 5.19 4.09 -3.64
N GLU A 42 4.96 5.12 -2.83
CA GLU A 42 5.30 5.09 -1.40
C GLU A 42 4.45 4.06 -0.64
N SER A 43 3.19 3.88 -1.02
CA SER A 43 2.32 2.84 -0.46
C SER A 43 2.80 1.43 -0.82
N GLU A 44 3.27 1.22 -2.06
CA GLU A 44 3.84 -0.05 -2.50
C GLU A 44 5.14 -0.36 -1.75
N GLU A 45 6.05 0.62 -1.67
CA GLU A 45 7.32 0.48 -0.94
C GLU A 45 7.10 0.17 0.55
N LEU A 46 6.13 0.84 1.20
CA LEU A 46 5.80 0.58 2.60
C LEU A 46 5.31 -0.87 2.79
N SER A 47 4.47 -1.35 1.88
CA SER A 47 3.93 -2.71 1.93
C SER A 47 5.06 -3.76 1.78
N GLU A 48 5.99 -3.52 0.85
CA GLU A 48 7.16 -4.37 0.67
C GLU A 48 8.04 -4.41 1.92
N LYS A 49 8.35 -3.26 2.53
CA LYS A 49 9.12 -3.19 3.78
C LYS A 49 8.45 -3.93 4.94
N ILE A 50 7.12 -3.86 5.04
CA ILE A 50 6.37 -4.62 6.05
C ILE A 50 6.52 -6.13 5.80
N ASN A 51 6.35 -6.56 4.55
CA ASN A 51 6.49 -7.97 4.18
C ASN A 51 7.91 -8.49 4.46
N GLU A 52 8.94 -7.70 4.16
CA GLU A 52 10.34 -8.03 4.48
C GLU A 52 10.57 -8.16 5.99
N ALA A 53 10.01 -7.24 6.78
CA ALA A 53 10.11 -7.30 8.24
C ALA A 53 9.42 -8.55 8.81
N ILE A 54 8.24 -8.91 8.31
CA ILE A 54 7.53 -10.15 8.69
C ILE A 54 8.37 -11.38 8.30
N ALA A 55 8.91 -11.40 7.08
CA ALA A 55 9.74 -12.50 6.60
C ALA A 55 11.02 -12.69 7.45
N LEU A 56 11.57 -11.61 8.02
CA LEU A 56 12.75 -11.68 8.91
C LEU A 56 12.42 -12.26 10.28
N VAL A 57 11.26 -11.92 10.85
CA VAL A 57 10.84 -12.39 12.19
C VAL A 57 10.37 -13.85 12.14
N GLY A 58 9.89 -14.31 10.98
CA GLY A 58 9.38 -15.67 10.80
C GLY A 58 7.93 -15.82 11.26
N GLU A 59 7.42 -17.05 11.20
CA GLU A 59 6.03 -17.35 11.57
C GLU A 59 5.85 -17.28 13.09
N ASP A 60 4.85 -16.51 13.54
CA ASP A 60 4.49 -16.42 14.96
C ASP A 60 3.58 -17.60 15.35
N ASP A 61 4.18 -18.61 15.97
CA ASP A 61 3.48 -19.82 16.45
C ASP A 61 2.79 -19.63 17.82
N SER A 62 2.85 -18.42 18.40
CA SER A 62 2.30 -18.16 19.74
C SER A 62 0.81 -18.44 19.83
N ASN A 63 0.04 -18.19 18.77
CA ASN A 63 -1.37 -18.53 18.69
C ASN A 63 -1.62 -20.04 18.75
N ASP A 64 -0.84 -20.83 18.01
CA ASP A 64 -0.95 -22.30 18.02
C ASP A 64 -0.51 -22.87 19.37
N ALA A 65 0.57 -22.33 19.94
CA ALA A 65 1.05 -22.69 21.27
C ALA A 65 0.02 -22.39 22.35
N ALA A 66 -0.61 -21.21 22.30
CA ALA A 66 -1.67 -20.80 23.22
C ALA A 66 -2.92 -21.68 23.08
N ALA A 67 -3.34 -21.99 21.85
CA ALA A 67 -4.46 -22.87 21.59
C ALA A 67 -4.21 -24.30 22.11
N ALA A 68 -2.99 -24.82 21.92
CA ALA A 68 -2.60 -26.13 22.44
C ALA A 68 -2.56 -26.13 23.97
N ALA A 69 -2.06 -25.07 24.60
CA ALA A 69 -2.07 -24.92 26.05
C ALA A 69 -3.50 -24.88 26.62
N GLY A 70 -4.38 -24.07 26.02
CA GLY A 70 -5.80 -24.01 26.42
C GLY A 70 -6.50 -25.36 26.32
N ARG A 71 -6.28 -26.11 25.23
CA ARG A 71 -6.81 -27.48 25.08
C ARG A 71 -6.33 -28.42 26.19
N ARG A 72 -5.04 -28.36 26.56
CA ARG A 72 -4.50 -29.16 27.67
C ARG A 72 -5.13 -28.78 29.02
N SER A 73 -5.31 -27.48 29.28
CA SER A 73 -5.95 -27.00 30.51
C SER A 73 -7.41 -27.44 30.63
N ILE A 74 -8.19 -27.38 29.54
CA ILE A 74 -9.58 -27.86 29.53
C ILE A 74 -9.65 -29.37 29.75
N ALA A 75 -8.79 -30.15 29.06
CA ALA A 75 -8.75 -31.60 29.23
C ALA A 75 -8.41 -32.01 30.68
N ALA A 76 -7.48 -31.30 31.32
CA ALA A 76 -7.14 -31.51 32.73
C ALA A 76 -8.31 -31.18 33.67
N LEU A 77 -9.12 -30.17 33.36
CA LEU A 77 -10.31 -29.81 34.14
C LEU A 77 -11.49 -30.77 33.93
N SER A 78 -11.60 -31.38 32.74
CA SER A 78 -12.66 -32.35 32.42
C SER A 78 -12.42 -33.76 32.95
N GLY A 79 -11.20 -34.07 33.41
CA GLY A 79 -10.84 -35.37 33.99
C GLY A 79 -11.11 -35.50 35.49
N ASP A 80 -11.60 -34.44 36.13
CA ASP A 80 -11.79 -34.33 37.60
C ASP A 80 -13.29 -34.39 38.00
N TRP A 81 -14.16 -34.87 37.10
CA TRP A 81 -15.59 -35.13 37.33
C TRP A 81 -15.97 -36.57 37.08
#